data_AF-A0A6G1RTW1-F1
#
_entry.id   AF-A0A6G1RTW1-F1
#
_cell.length_a   1.000
_cell.length_b   1.000
_cell.length_c   1.000
_cell.angle_alpha   90.00
_cell.angle_beta   90.00
_cell.angle_gamma   90.00
#
_symmetry.space_group_name_H-M   'P 1'
#
loop_
_entity.id
_entity.type
_entity.pdbx_description
1 polymer ?
#
loop_
_entity_poly.entity_id
_entity_poly.type
_entity_poly.pdbx_seq_one_letter_code
_entity_poly.pdbx_strand_id
1 'polypeptide(L)'
;PLVFQRRFLAARQLRSFPWPELERHLRTAAGPALLLDILHKTVLHPLCVKYPPATKYRRCFLTELIKKHESTAAEPLDELYDTLASLLNEEESTLCYKNYLLPTGEAITLSESTAIISGGTTGLVTWDAALHLAAWAVENPG
;
A
#
# COMPACT_ATOMS: atom_id res chain seq x y z
N PRO A 1 3.35 -1.13 11.53
CA PRO A 1 4.08 -0.94 10.25
C PRO A 1 4.04 -2.13 9.26
N LEU A 2 4.41 -3.36 9.68
CA LEU A 2 4.46 -4.51 8.76
C LEU A 2 3.11 -4.87 8.12
N VAL A 3 2.01 -4.74 8.85
CA VAL A 3 0.65 -4.95 8.32
C VAL A 3 0.31 -3.90 7.25
N PHE A 4 0.69 -2.64 7.47
CA PHE A 4 0.53 -1.57 6.49
C PHE A 4 1.33 -1.87 5.22
N GLN A 5 2.61 -2.21 5.36
CA GLN A 5 3.48 -2.61 4.25
C GLN A 5 2.86 -3.71 3.38
N ARG A 6 2.51 -4.85 4.01
CA ARG A 6 1.94 -6.00 3.30
C ARG A 6 0.62 -5.66 2.61
N ARG A 7 -0.28 -4.94 3.29
CA ARG A 7 -1.59 -4.56 2.73
C ARG A 7 -1.46 -3.55 1.59
N PHE A 8 -0.58 -2.56 1.74
CA PHE A 8 -0.34 -1.53 0.74
C PHE A 8 0.30 -2.10 -0.53
N LEU A 9 1.37 -2.88 -0.37
CA LEU A 9 2.09 -3.48 -1.50
C LEU A 9 1.19 -4.45 -2.28
N ALA A 10 0.30 -5.17 -1.61
CA ALA A 10 -0.71 -6.02 -2.24
C ALA A 10 -1.96 -5.25 -2.74
N ALA A 11 -1.94 -3.91 -2.71
CA ALA A 11 -3.04 -3.02 -3.10
C ALA A 11 -4.40 -3.40 -2.47
N ARG A 12 -4.39 -3.81 -1.19
CA ARG A 12 -5.62 -4.18 -0.46
C ARG A 12 -6.49 -2.95 -0.25
N GLN A 13 -7.79 -3.13 -0.16
CA GLN A 13 -8.75 -2.02 0.04
C GLN A 13 -8.41 -1.21 1.29
N LEU A 14 -8.49 0.13 1.21
CA LEU A 14 -8.11 1.02 2.31
C LEU A 14 -8.87 0.73 3.61
N ARG A 15 -10.16 0.38 3.54
CA ARG A 15 -10.96 -0.02 4.72
C ARG A 15 -10.40 -1.24 5.48
N SER A 16 -9.57 -2.06 4.82
CA SER A 16 -8.98 -3.24 5.45
C SER A 16 -7.81 -2.90 6.37
N PHE A 17 -7.26 -1.69 6.34
CA PHE A 17 -6.08 -1.33 7.13
C PHE A 17 -6.44 -1.13 8.61
N PRO A 18 -5.48 -1.35 9.54
CA PRO A 18 -5.74 -1.23 10.97
C PRO A 18 -5.70 0.25 11.41
N TRP A 19 -6.55 1.10 10.82
CA TRP A 19 -6.61 2.54 11.11
C TRP A 19 -6.91 2.87 12.57
N PRO A 20 -7.87 2.21 13.26
CA PRO A 20 -8.14 2.54 14.67
C PRO A 20 -6.91 2.34 15.56
N GLU A 21 -6.11 1.31 15.27
CA GLU A 21 -4.89 1.04 16.02
C GLU A 21 -3.78 2.04 15.69
N LEU A 22 -3.71 2.52 14.44
CA LEU A 22 -2.83 3.62 14.08
C LEU A 22 -3.21 4.88 14.87
N GLU A 23 -4.47 5.30 14.81
CA GLU A 23 -4.98 6.50 15.49
C GLU A 23 -4.70 6.50 17.00
N ARG A 24 -4.81 5.32 17.65
CA ARG A 24 -4.46 5.16 19.06
C ARG A 24 -2.97 5.44 19.32
N HIS A 25 -2.09 4.94 18.46
CA HIS A 25 -0.65 5.17 18.58
C HIS A 25 -0.22 6.59 18.21
N LEU A 26 -0.92 7.25 17.29
CA LEU A 26 -0.61 8.64 16.91
C LEU A 26 -0.77 9.63 18.08
N ARG A 27 -1.59 9.30 19.09
CA ARG A 27 -1.75 10.10 20.31
C ARG A 27 -0.58 9.96 21.30
N THR A 28 0.38 9.09 21.01
CA THR A 28 1.58 8.88 21.85
C THR A 28 2.76 9.69 21.30
N ALA A 29 3.78 9.92 22.12
CA ALA A 29 5.00 10.61 21.68
C ALA A 29 5.73 9.90 20.50
N ALA A 30 5.46 8.61 20.28
CA ALA A 30 6.02 7.83 19.18
C ALA A 30 5.23 7.95 17.86
N GLY A 31 4.11 8.69 17.83
CA GLY A 31 3.22 8.83 16.68
C GLY A 31 3.93 9.29 15.40
N PRO A 32 4.71 10.40 15.43
CA PRO A 32 5.42 10.90 14.26
C PRO A 32 6.40 9.88 13.67
N ALA A 33 7.22 9.25 14.52
CA ALA A 33 8.18 8.23 14.08
C ALA A 33 7.49 7.02 13.46
N LEU A 34 6.34 6.61 14.00
CA LEU A 34 5.53 5.53 13.45
C LEU A 34 4.98 5.87 12.06
N LEU A 35 4.52 7.11 11.83
CA LEU A 35 4.03 7.54 10.51
C LEU A 35 5.15 7.52 9.47
N LEU A 36 6.32 8.04 9.82
CA LEU A 36 7.48 8.00 8.94
C LEU A 36 7.88 6.55 8.61
N ASP A 37 7.88 5.64 9.59
CA ASP A 37 8.15 4.22 9.33
C ASP A 37 7.08 3.59 8.40
N ILE A 38 5.81 3.95 8.56
CA ILE A 38 4.75 3.50 7.63
C ILE A 38 5.00 4.06 6.23
N LEU A 39 5.33 5.34 6.09
CA LEU A 39 5.61 5.99 4.80
C LEU A 39 6.75 5.29 4.05
N HIS A 40 7.87 5.06 4.74
CA HIS A 40 9.06 4.36 4.23
C HIS A 40 8.78 2.91 3.85
N LYS A 41 7.92 2.21 4.61
CA LYS A 41 7.52 0.83 4.30
C LYS A 41 6.40 0.74 3.27
N THR A 42 5.85 1.85 2.78
CA THR A 42 4.73 1.84 1.82
C THR A 42 5.07 2.64 0.56
N VAL A 43 4.69 3.92 0.51
CA VAL A 43 4.81 4.77 -0.69
C VAL A 43 6.26 4.93 -1.12
N LEU A 44 7.18 5.08 -0.17
CA LEU A 44 8.61 5.25 -0.44
C LEU A 44 9.37 3.92 -0.49
N HIS A 45 8.67 2.79 -0.40
CA HIS A 45 9.32 1.47 -0.41
C HIS A 45 9.95 1.19 -1.79
N PRO A 46 11.14 0.57 -1.87
CA PRO A 46 11.80 0.29 -3.15
C PRO A 46 10.94 -0.52 -4.14
N LEU A 47 10.15 -1.49 -3.65
CA LEU A 47 9.19 -2.22 -4.50
C LEU A 47 8.07 -1.32 -5.02
N CYS A 48 7.62 -0.32 -4.27
CA CYS A 48 6.62 0.64 -4.74
C CYS A 48 7.21 1.56 -5.82
N VAL A 49 8.49 1.93 -5.70
CA VAL A 49 9.18 2.72 -6.74
C VAL A 49 9.36 1.90 -8.03
N LYS A 50 9.78 0.63 -7.91
CA LYS A 50 10.06 -0.23 -9.07
C LYS A 50 8.80 -0.81 -9.72
N TYR A 51 7.82 -1.19 -8.89
CA TYR A 51 6.57 -1.86 -9.27
C TYR A 51 5.40 -1.21 -8.53
N PRO A 52 5.00 0.02 -8.91
CA PRO A 52 4.02 0.80 -8.17
C PRO A 52 2.60 0.22 -8.23
N PRO A 53 1.88 0.17 -7.09
CA PRO A 53 0.43 0.17 -7.12
C PRO A 53 -0.12 1.38 -7.89
N ALA A 54 -1.39 1.30 -8.32
CA ALA A 54 -2.02 2.36 -9.11
C ALA A 54 -1.85 3.75 -8.45
N THR A 55 -1.54 4.78 -9.23
CA THR A 55 -1.26 6.13 -8.72
C THR A 55 -2.42 6.66 -7.89
N LYS A 56 -3.66 6.50 -8.35
CA LYS A 56 -4.86 6.79 -7.55
C LYS A 56 -4.88 6.08 -6.19
N TYR A 57 -4.49 4.80 -6.12
CA TYR A 57 -4.45 4.06 -4.85
C TYR A 57 -3.42 4.64 -3.89
N ARG A 58 -2.21 4.95 -4.37
CA ARG A 58 -1.14 5.55 -3.58
C ARG A 58 -1.55 6.92 -3.04
N ARG A 59 -2.15 7.76 -3.88
CA ARG A 59 -2.72 9.07 -3.49
C ARG A 59 -3.76 8.91 -2.39
N CYS A 60 -4.77 8.07 -2.59
CA CYS A 60 -5.81 7.84 -1.60
C CYS A 60 -5.25 7.31 -0.26
N PHE A 61 -4.31 6.37 -0.30
CA PHE A 61 -3.66 5.85 0.89
C PHE A 61 -2.94 6.96 1.68
N LEU A 62 -2.12 7.76 1.00
CA LEU A 62 -1.34 8.82 1.64
C LEU A 62 -2.24 9.94 2.18
N THR A 63 -3.27 10.33 1.44
CA THR A 63 -4.27 11.30 1.92
C THR A 63 -5.00 10.79 3.18
N GLU A 64 -5.37 9.50 3.23
CA GLU A 64 -5.97 8.94 4.45
C GLU A 64 -4.98 8.94 5.62
N LEU A 65 -3.70 8.62 5.39
CA LEU A 65 -2.65 8.69 6.41
C LEU A 65 -2.49 10.12 6.97
N ILE A 66 -2.45 11.12 6.08
CA ILE A 66 -2.39 12.54 6.44
C ILE A 66 -3.60 12.94 7.28
N LYS A 67 -4.83 12.60 6.85
CA LYS A 67 -6.04 12.87 7.63
C LYS A 67 -6.00 12.25 9.03
N LYS A 68 -5.41 11.06 9.17
CA LYS A 68 -5.25 10.43 10.50
C LYS A 68 -4.29 11.24 11.36
N HIS A 69 -3.19 11.73 10.80
CA HIS A 69 -2.24 12.61 11.49
C HIS A 69 -2.86 13.95 11.87
N GLU A 70 -3.54 14.62 10.94
CA GLU A 70 -4.23 15.91 11.13
C GLU A 70 -5.36 15.84 12.18
N SER A 71 -5.91 14.65 12.43
CA SER A 71 -6.88 14.45 13.52
C SER A 71 -6.25 14.51 14.92
N THR A 72 -4.92 14.57 15.00
CA THR A 72 -4.17 14.78 16.23
C THR A 72 -3.75 16.25 16.34
N ALA A 73 -3.40 16.69 17.54
CA ALA A 73 -2.85 18.03 17.78
C ALA A 73 -1.32 18.09 17.57
N ALA A 74 -0.74 17.14 16.81
CA ALA A 74 0.69 17.09 16.54
C ALA A 74 1.08 18.02 15.40
N GLU A 75 2.34 18.45 15.40
CA GLU A 75 2.89 19.26 14.32
C GLU A 75 2.81 18.53 12.97
N PRO A 76 2.55 19.25 11.86
CA PRO A 76 2.59 18.69 10.51
C PRO A 76 3.93 18.01 10.20
N LEU A 77 3.88 16.95 9.40
CA LEU A 77 5.07 16.24 8.93
C LEU A 77 5.27 16.55 7.44
N ASP A 78 6.18 17.46 7.14
CA ASP A 78 6.46 17.96 5.78
C ASP A 78 6.67 16.82 4.77
N GLU A 79 7.39 15.77 5.18
CA GLU A 79 7.67 14.61 4.33
C GLU A 79 6.40 13.93 3.77
N LEU A 80 5.29 13.94 4.52
CA LEU A 80 4.00 13.41 4.04
C LEU A 80 3.46 14.26 2.89
N TYR A 81 3.55 15.59 3.02
CA TYR A 81 3.05 16.52 2.02
C TYR A 81 3.97 16.60 0.81
N ASP A 82 5.29 16.54 1.00
CA ASP A 82 6.27 16.46 -0.10
C ASP A 82 6.07 15.19 -0.92
N THR A 83 5.81 14.06 -0.24
CA THR A 83 5.50 12.79 -0.91
C THR A 83 4.17 12.90 -1.66
N LEU A 84 3.15 13.54 -1.07
CA LEU A 84 1.85 13.72 -1.74
C LEU A 84 1.97 14.63 -2.97
N ALA A 85 2.71 15.74 -2.87
CA ALA A 85 2.98 16.64 -3.98
C ALA A 85 3.67 15.89 -5.13
N SER A 86 4.69 15.08 -4.81
CA SER A 86 5.35 14.22 -5.78
C SER A 86 4.37 13.27 -6.46
N LEU A 87 3.51 12.58 -5.70
CA LEU A 87 2.48 11.70 -6.26
C LEU A 87 1.45 12.43 -7.13
N LEU A 88 1.10 13.67 -6.81
CA LEU A 88 0.15 14.48 -7.59
C LEU A 88 0.72 14.88 -8.95
N ASN A 89 2.03 15.01 -9.05
CA ASN A 89 2.74 15.32 -10.31
C ASN A 89 2.96 14.09 -11.20
N GLU A 90 2.75 12.88 -10.68
CA GLU A 90 2.87 11.66 -11.48
C GLU A 90 1.71 11.47 -12.47
N GLU A 91 2.04 11.05 -13.69
CA GLU A 91 1.04 10.65 -14.70
C GLU A 91 0.37 9.32 -14.33
N GLU A 92 -0.91 9.18 -14.66
CA GLU A 92 -1.63 7.91 -14.46
C GLU A 92 -1.20 6.89 -15.53
N SER A 93 -0.78 5.71 -15.07
CA SER A 93 -0.39 4.60 -15.95
C SER A 93 -1.57 3.66 -16.25
N THR A 94 -1.56 3.07 -17.44
CA THR A 94 -2.48 1.98 -17.82
C THR A 94 -2.11 0.63 -17.18
N LEU A 95 -0.97 0.57 -16.49
CA LEU A 95 -0.42 -0.60 -15.83
C LEU A 95 -0.13 -0.28 -14.36
N CYS A 96 -0.49 -1.20 -13.47
CA CYS A 96 -0.13 -1.14 -12.06
C CYS A 96 0.33 -2.51 -11.56
N TYR A 97 0.83 -2.55 -10.32
CA TYR A 97 1.41 -3.75 -9.76
C TYR A 97 0.86 -4.06 -8.37
N LYS A 98 0.76 -5.35 -8.08
CA LYS A 98 0.55 -5.88 -6.73
C LYS A 98 1.77 -6.70 -6.34
N ASN A 99 2.32 -6.40 -5.17
CA ASN A 99 3.50 -7.04 -4.63
C ASN A 99 3.11 -7.81 -3.36
N TYR A 100 3.21 -9.14 -3.39
CA TYR A 100 2.93 -10.01 -2.26
C TYR A 100 4.23 -10.42 -1.61
N LEU A 101 4.45 -9.95 -0.37
CA LEU A 101 5.63 -10.30 0.40
C LEU A 101 5.52 -11.72 0.96
N LEU A 102 6.52 -12.54 0.66
CA LEU A 102 6.69 -13.88 1.19
C LEU A 102 7.28 -13.84 2.61
N PRO A 103 7.11 -14.89 3.43
CA PRO A 103 7.75 -14.99 4.74
C PRO A 103 9.28 -14.88 4.69
N THR A 104 9.90 -15.27 3.57
CA THR A 104 11.35 -15.19 3.31
C THR A 104 11.85 -13.75 3.11
N GLY A 105 10.95 -12.78 2.93
CA GLY A 105 11.29 -11.38 2.60
C GLY A 105 11.32 -11.09 1.10
N GLU A 106 11.23 -12.12 0.25
CA GLU A 106 11.06 -11.98 -1.19
C GLU A 106 9.65 -11.48 -1.55
N ALA A 107 9.48 -11.02 -2.79
CA ALA A 107 8.20 -10.53 -3.27
C ALA A 107 7.78 -11.21 -4.58
N ILE A 108 6.52 -11.62 -4.65
CA ILE A 108 5.86 -11.98 -5.90
C ILE A 108 5.17 -10.73 -6.44
N THR A 109 5.58 -10.27 -7.61
CA THR A 109 5.00 -9.10 -8.28
C THR A 109 4.09 -9.52 -9.41
N LEU A 110 2.84 -9.08 -9.37
CA LEU A 110 1.87 -9.24 -10.44
C LEU A 110 1.63 -7.89 -11.12
N SER A 111 1.66 -7.87 -12.45
CA SER A 111 1.28 -6.70 -13.25
C SER A 111 -0.20 -6.80 -13.65
N GLU A 112 -0.98 -5.77 -13.36
CA GLU A 112 -2.41 -5.68 -13.68
C GLU A 112 -2.68 -4.45 -14.55
N SER A 113 -3.51 -4.59 -15.59
CA SER A 113 -3.97 -3.42 -16.35
C SER A 113 -5.01 -2.66 -15.54
N THR A 114 -4.95 -1.33 -15.55
CA THR A 114 -5.94 -0.46 -14.93
C THR A 114 -7.21 -0.31 -15.79
N ALA A 115 -7.21 -0.84 -17.01
CA ALA A 115 -8.37 -0.85 -17.89
C ALA A 115 -9.45 -1.80 -17.35
N ILE A 116 -10.66 -1.27 -17.15
CA ILE A 116 -11.83 -2.06 -16.73
C ILE A 116 -12.17 -3.12 -17.80
N ILE A 117 -11.93 -2.80 -19.07
CA ILE A 117 -12.09 -3.70 -20.22
C ILE A 117 -10.80 -3.64 -21.03
N SER A 118 -10.13 -4.78 -21.19
CA SER A 118 -8.99 -4.93 -22.10
C SER A 118 -9.26 -6.14 -23.00
N GLY A 119 -9.15 -5.94 -24.32
CA GLY A 119 -9.36 -7.02 -25.30
C GLY A 119 -10.74 -7.71 -25.24
N GLY A 120 -11.78 -7.07 -24.70
CA GLY A 120 -13.13 -7.63 -24.60
C GLY A 120 -13.42 -8.47 -23.34
N THR A 121 -12.50 -8.50 -22.36
CA THR A 121 -12.72 -9.16 -21.06
C THR A 121 -12.59 -8.15 -19.92
N THR A 122 -13.28 -8.38 -18.79
CA THR A 122 -13.14 -7.55 -17.59
C THR A 122 -11.76 -7.76 -16.96
N GLY A 123 -11.16 -6.70 -16.41
CA GLY A 123 -9.81 -6.75 -15.84
C GLY A 123 -9.61 -7.87 -14.80
N LEU A 124 -8.47 -8.57 -14.89
CA LEU A 124 -8.06 -9.62 -13.96
C LEU A 124 -7.87 -9.04 -12.55
N VAL A 125 -8.59 -9.59 -11.57
CA VAL A 125 -8.41 -9.31 -10.15
C VAL A 125 -7.94 -10.58 -9.46
N THR A 126 -6.81 -10.50 -8.74
CA THR A 126 -6.38 -11.60 -7.87
C THR A 126 -7.39 -11.80 -6.73
N TRP A 127 -7.99 -12.98 -6.64
CA TRP A 127 -8.96 -13.34 -5.60
C TRP A 127 -8.28 -13.79 -4.30
N ASP A 128 -8.87 -13.46 -3.15
CA ASP A 128 -8.33 -13.84 -1.83
C ASP A 128 -8.15 -15.36 -1.69
N ALA A 129 -9.04 -16.15 -2.27
CA ALA A 129 -8.92 -17.61 -2.28
C ALA A 129 -7.65 -18.10 -3.00
N ALA A 130 -7.26 -17.46 -4.10
CA ALA A 130 -6.02 -17.81 -4.82
C ALA A 130 -4.78 -17.50 -3.97
N LEU A 131 -4.81 -16.40 -3.20
CA LEU A 131 -3.72 -16.07 -2.28
C LEU A 131 -3.60 -17.10 -1.14
N HIS A 132 -4.72 -17.53 -0.57
CA HIS A 132 -4.73 -18.58 0.45
C HIS A 132 -4.22 -19.92 -0.09
N LEU A 133 -4.63 -20.30 -1.31
CA LEU A 133 -4.15 -21.50 -1.97
C LEU A 133 -2.64 -21.44 -2.24
N ALA A 134 -2.15 -20.30 -2.71
CA ALA A 134 -0.72 -20.10 -2.97
C ALA A 134 0.09 -20.19 -1.67
N ALA A 135 -0.38 -19.56 -0.59
CA ALA A 135 0.27 -19.67 0.72
C ALA A 135 0.31 -21.12 1.21
N TRP A 136 -0.80 -21.86 1.11
CA TRP A 136 -0.86 -23.28 1.46
C TRP A 136 0.11 -24.12 0.63
N ALA A 137 0.20 -23.88 -0.67
CA ALA A 137 1.09 -24.64 -1.57
C ALA A 137 2.57 -24.43 -1.23
N VAL A 138 2.97 -23.22 -0.81
CA VAL A 138 4.34 -22.95 -0.35
C VAL A 138 4.66 -23.70 0.94
N GLU A 139 3.68 -23.86 1.83
CA GLU A 139 3.82 -24.60 3.10
C GLU A 139 3.74 -26.13 2.93
N ASN A 140 3.26 -26.62 1.78
CA ASN A 140 3.05 -28.05 1.49
C ASN A 140 3.71 -28.45 0.16
N PRO A 141 5.05 -28.42 0.06
CA PRO A 141 5.75 -28.98 -1.08
C PRO A 141 5.57 -30.51 -1.04
N GLY A 142 5.04 -31.08 -2.13
CA GLY A 142 4.70 -32.50 -2.22
C GLY A 142 5.87 -33.46 -2.01
#